data_AF-A0A534MUL4-F1
#
_entry.id   AF-A0A534MUL4-F1
#
_cell.length_a   1.000
_cell.length_b   1.000
_cell.length_c   1.000
_cell.angle_alpha   90.00
_cell.angle_beta   90.00
_cell.angle_gamma   90.00
#
_symmetry.space_group_name_H-M   'P 1'
#
loop_
_entity.id
_entity.type
_entity.pdbx_description
1 polymer ?
#
loop_
_entity_poly.entity_id
_entity_poly.type
_entity_poly.pdbx_seq_one_letter_code
_entity_poly.pdbx_strand_id
1 'polypeptide(L)'
;MQRCARTIACLVLLGILSVVAFGSFSVMALPPIPMRTQGHALDQGGSPLSIGTPIRTFVDGVNYTGGRFPGDTMAVQDGTGSFAVLTAGNSKTNANASDTPAVQEGANLGDTILYAAGDFTVATPVFQETSTWAPETIVTQDLHLGSAPSTPQILKIQGIVTQPAQGGDQFVFLCNPTGSTVSLADYYLERDAPGTYHGGSIALAGVLGASSTVRANLTSPTWLSVGGDALKLVYKNPRGASAPAGGRDIVVDRVEFNATSGGTLTWEPGNTIMGDAPAPGPGRILQRDAACSDTNGPQDFSLGTEPGLPANGPPIVAIVAPSAGQTIEAATSVTFSWTVSDDVFVSSYLHVWANVTIGTETIPLLTDQVGATSVAWTTRDVADSNVVLRVDVEDPFGAHGSASQTFALTRQSPIALIAAVLIAVVLLVFLIFGLRRARKHEEQPPSPPPVPSVPPTPPAARAAIAPPLGGPVSMTDKKVCPRCHTAVDIADVSCFFCGYRFSEQK
;
A
#
# COMPACT_ATOMS: atom_id res chain seq x y z
N MET A 1 26.59 28.88 -29.65
CA MET A 1 25.62 28.04 -28.91
C MET A 1 26.27 27.02 -27.96
N GLN A 2 27.24 26.21 -28.40
CA GLN A 2 27.89 25.17 -27.57
C GLN A 2 28.45 25.60 -26.19
N ARG A 3 28.91 26.86 -26.03
CA ARG A 3 29.40 27.37 -24.73
C ARG A 3 28.27 27.58 -23.71
N CYS A 4 27.10 28.11 -24.09
CA CYS A 4 25.98 28.28 -23.16
C CYS A 4 25.44 26.94 -22.63
N ALA A 5 25.34 25.93 -23.50
CA ALA A 5 24.83 24.61 -23.12
C ALA A 5 25.69 23.95 -22.02
N ARG A 6 27.03 24.09 -22.09
CA ARG A 6 27.93 23.58 -21.05
C ARG A 6 27.79 24.32 -19.72
N THR A 7 27.63 25.64 -19.73
CA THR A 7 27.43 26.41 -18.48
C THR A 7 26.12 26.04 -17.79
N ILE A 8 25.04 25.87 -18.56
CA ILE A 8 23.74 25.44 -18.04
C ILE A 8 23.83 24.02 -17.46
N ALA A 9 24.47 23.08 -18.18
CA ALA A 9 24.66 21.72 -17.68
C ALA A 9 25.45 21.67 -16.36
N CYS A 10 26.55 22.44 -16.25
CA CYS A 10 27.31 22.53 -14.99
C CYS A 10 26.50 23.15 -13.84
N LEU A 11 25.68 24.18 -14.11
CA LEU A 11 24.83 24.80 -13.08
C LEU A 11 23.71 23.86 -12.60
N VAL A 12 23.11 23.07 -13.51
CA VAL A 12 22.13 22.03 -13.14
C VAL A 12 22.81 20.92 -12.34
N LEU A 13 24.01 20.47 -12.73
CA LEU A 13 24.74 19.45 -11.97
C LEU A 13 25.15 19.94 -10.57
N LEU A 14 25.61 21.20 -10.44
CA LEU A 14 25.87 21.83 -9.14
C LEU A 14 24.60 22.01 -8.32
N GLY A 15 23.46 22.31 -8.94
CA GLY A 15 22.16 22.39 -8.28
C GLY A 15 21.75 21.05 -7.68
N ILE A 16 21.85 19.97 -8.47
CA ILE A 16 21.55 18.61 -8.00
C ILE A 16 22.52 18.16 -6.92
N LEU A 17 23.84 18.39 -7.09
CA LEU A 17 24.84 18.08 -6.06
C LEU A 17 24.62 18.91 -4.79
N SER A 18 24.18 20.15 -4.89
CA SER A 18 23.79 20.97 -3.73
C SER A 18 22.56 20.40 -3.03
N VAL A 19 21.52 19.99 -3.77
CA VAL A 19 20.31 19.37 -3.18
C VAL A 19 20.63 18.03 -2.52
N VAL A 20 21.54 17.23 -3.08
CA VAL A 20 21.98 15.96 -2.47
C VAL A 20 22.91 16.19 -1.27
N ALA A 21 23.81 17.19 -1.31
CA ALA A 21 24.75 17.48 -0.22
C ALA A 21 24.12 18.28 0.96
N PHE A 22 23.09 19.08 0.70
CA PHE A 22 22.37 19.88 1.71
C PHE A 22 20.98 19.32 2.05
N GLY A 23 20.52 18.26 1.37
CA GLY A 23 19.27 17.55 1.69
C GLY A 23 19.32 16.72 2.97
N SER A 24 20.41 16.81 3.73
CA SER A 24 20.63 16.09 5.00
C SER A 24 21.24 17.00 6.07
N PHE A 25 20.72 18.22 6.20
CA PHE A 25 20.88 18.95 7.45
C PHE A 25 20.15 18.18 8.56
N SER A 26 20.90 17.52 9.45
CA SER A 26 20.37 17.08 10.74
C SER A 26 19.91 18.32 11.49
N VAL A 27 18.60 18.56 11.51
CA VAL A 27 18.00 19.59 12.36
C VAL A 27 18.19 19.12 13.80
N MET A 28 19.23 19.62 14.45
CA MET A 28 19.41 19.39 15.88
C MET A 28 18.28 20.13 16.61
N ALA A 29 17.35 19.38 17.20
CA ALA A 29 16.33 19.91 18.07
C ALA A 29 16.95 20.76 19.19
N LEU A 30 16.21 21.76 19.67
CA LEU A 30 16.58 22.43 20.91
C LEU A 30 16.49 21.41 22.07
N PRO A 31 17.25 21.58 23.17
CA PRO A 31 17.11 20.72 24.34
C PRO A 31 15.68 20.77 24.87
N PRO A 32 15.03 19.61 25.15
CA PRO A 32 13.66 19.57 25.64
C PRO A 32 13.43 20.49 26.85
N ILE A 33 12.27 21.14 26.87
CA ILE A 33 11.83 21.95 28.01
C ILE A 33 11.20 21.01 29.04
N PRO A 34 11.63 21.01 30.31
CA PRO A 34 11.02 20.15 31.31
C PRO A 34 9.82 20.81 32.00
N MET A 35 8.79 20.01 32.29
CA MET A 35 7.80 20.28 33.33
C MET A 35 8.22 19.56 34.62
N ARG A 36 8.02 20.17 35.79
CA ARG A 36 8.31 19.55 37.09
C ARG A 36 7.04 19.23 37.87
N THR A 37 6.92 18.00 38.35
CA THR A 37 5.90 17.60 39.33
C THR A 37 6.58 17.24 40.65
N GLN A 38 6.05 17.70 41.77
CA GLN A 38 6.57 17.43 43.11
C GLN A 38 5.44 17.21 44.12
N GLY A 39 5.72 16.45 45.18
CA GLY A 39 4.76 16.17 46.26
C GLY A 39 5.22 14.96 47.05
N HIS A 40 4.28 14.25 47.66
CA HIS A 40 4.53 12.96 48.31
C HIS A 40 3.95 11.83 47.45
N ALA A 41 4.71 10.76 47.26
CA ALA A 41 4.26 9.54 46.62
C ALA A 41 3.80 8.55 47.71
N LEU A 42 2.53 8.15 47.62
CA LEU A 42 1.79 7.45 48.66
C LEU A 42 1.17 6.16 48.10
N ASP A 43 0.98 5.17 48.97
CA ASP A 43 0.17 4.00 48.67
C ASP A 43 -1.33 4.33 48.65
N GLN A 44 -2.18 3.35 48.34
CA GLN A 44 -3.64 3.52 48.31
C GLN A 44 -4.22 3.90 49.70
N GLY A 45 -3.53 3.60 50.79
CA GLY A 45 -3.91 3.96 52.16
C GLY A 45 -3.42 5.34 52.60
N GLY A 46 -2.68 6.06 51.76
CA GLY A 46 -2.06 7.34 52.09
C GLY A 46 -0.74 7.23 52.88
N SER A 47 -0.13 6.04 52.93
CA SER A 47 1.18 5.86 53.58
C SER A 47 2.32 6.16 52.58
N PRO A 48 3.42 6.81 52.99
CA PRO A 48 4.58 7.04 52.13
C PRO A 48 5.13 5.78 51.46
N LEU A 49 5.43 5.86 50.17
CA LEU A 49 6.20 4.84 49.47
C LEU A 49 7.67 4.85 49.94
N SER A 50 8.37 3.73 49.77
CA SER A 50 9.76 3.55 50.19
C SER A 50 10.73 4.48 49.47
N ILE A 51 11.77 4.94 50.18
CA ILE A 51 12.92 5.65 49.58
C ILE A 51 13.50 4.84 48.42
N GLY A 52 13.78 5.50 47.30
CA GLY A 52 14.30 4.87 46.09
C GLY A 52 13.25 4.23 45.17
N THR A 53 11.96 4.22 45.54
CA THR A 53 10.88 3.80 44.63
C THR A 53 10.90 4.70 43.38
N PRO A 54 11.10 4.17 42.16
CA PRO A 54 11.22 5.00 40.97
C PRO A 54 9.89 5.68 40.66
N ILE A 55 9.93 6.94 40.24
CA ILE A 55 8.78 7.67 39.70
C ILE A 55 9.07 7.94 38.23
N ARG A 56 8.12 7.58 37.36
CA ARG A 56 8.23 7.72 35.90
C ARG A 56 7.01 8.44 35.35
N THR A 57 7.22 9.20 34.29
CA THR A 57 6.20 9.97 33.59
C THR A 57 6.08 9.52 32.14
N PHE A 58 4.86 9.21 31.74
CA PHE A 58 4.52 8.68 30.43
C PHE A 58 3.56 9.59 29.70
N VAL A 59 3.78 9.73 28.39
CA VAL A 59 2.78 10.22 27.45
C VAL A 59 2.59 9.13 26.40
N ASP A 60 1.36 8.65 26.27
CA ASP A 60 0.96 7.67 25.26
C ASP A 60 1.83 6.37 25.19
N GLY A 61 2.24 5.90 26.36
CA GLY A 61 3.11 4.72 26.53
C GLY A 61 4.61 5.00 26.44
N VAL A 62 5.02 6.18 25.98
CA VAL A 62 6.44 6.57 25.88
C VAL A 62 6.91 7.24 27.17
N ASN A 63 8.05 6.80 27.68
CA ASN A 63 8.66 7.31 28.89
C ASN A 63 9.43 8.62 28.62
N TYR A 64 8.85 9.75 29.01
CA TYR A 64 9.47 11.08 28.90
C TYR A 64 10.10 11.57 30.22
N THR A 65 10.43 10.67 31.14
CA THR A 65 11.13 11.02 32.39
C THR A 65 12.55 11.51 32.09
N GLY A 66 12.83 12.80 32.28
CA GLY A 66 14.09 13.42 31.84
C GLY A 66 14.64 14.46 32.81
N GLY A 67 15.77 14.16 33.46
CA GLY A 67 16.46 15.08 34.36
C GLY A 67 17.38 16.06 33.63
N ARG A 68 17.29 17.36 33.95
CA ARG A 68 18.24 18.37 33.41
C ARG A 68 19.50 18.47 34.25
N PHE A 69 19.45 18.15 35.55
CA PHE A 69 20.56 18.39 36.48
C PHE A 69 21.07 17.11 37.15
N PRO A 70 22.39 16.96 37.32
CA PRO A 70 22.97 15.90 38.15
C PRO A 70 22.47 16.03 39.61
N GLY A 71 21.68 15.06 40.06
CA GLY A 71 21.08 15.04 41.40
C GLY A 71 19.55 15.02 41.43
N ASP A 72 18.88 15.29 40.30
CA ASP A 72 17.43 15.10 40.18
C ASP A 72 17.08 13.60 40.29
N THR A 73 16.63 13.17 41.46
CA THR A 73 16.24 11.79 41.72
C THR A 73 14.81 11.56 41.25
N MET A 74 14.67 10.85 40.12
CA MET A 74 13.38 10.39 39.55
C MET A 74 12.83 9.21 40.36
N ALA A 75 12.70 9.41 41.66
CA ALA A 75 12.38 8.43 42.68
C ALA A 75 11.95 9.14 43.98
N VAL A 76 11.40 8.37 44.92
CA VAL A 76 11.15 8.85 46.29
C VAL A 76 12.47 9.13 47.01
N GLN A 77 12.55 10.31 47.63
CA GLN A 77 13.78 10.93 48.14
C GLN A 77 13.97 10.71 49.64
N ASP A 78 12.88 10.64 50.41
CA ASP A 78 12.91 10.53 51.87
C ASP A 78 11.75 9.69 52.43
N GLY A 79 11.77 9.48 53.76
CA GLY A 79 10.75 8.68 54.47
C GLY A 79 9.38 9.35 54.61
N THR A 80 9.18 10.56 54.09
CA THR A 80 7.85 11.19 53.96
C THR A 80 7.19 10.88 52.61
N GLY A 81 7.91 10.21 51.71
CA GLY A 81 7.44 9.94 50.35
C GLY A 81 7.77 11.06 49.37
N SER A 82 8.52 12.09 49.79
CA SER A 82 8.84 13.27 48.97
C SER A 82 9.45 12.86 47.63
N PHE A 83 8.96 13.42 46.53
CA PHE A 83 9.49 13.20 45.19
C PHE A 83 9.54 14.49 44.38
N ALA A 84 10.42 14.52 43.37
CA ALA A 84 10.38 15.49 42.29
C ALA A 84 10.71 14.77 40.97
N VAL A 85 9.78 14.79 40.02
CA VAL A 85 9.96 14.18 38.69
C VAL A 85 9.89 15.25 37.60
N LEU A 86 10.72 15.09 36.58
CA LEU A 86 10.76 15.97 35.42
C LEU A 86 10.26 15.21 34.17
N THR A 87 9.33 15.83 33.45
CA THR A 87 8.80 15.33 32.18
C THR A 87 9.30 16.21 31.04
N ALA A 88 10.08 15.63 30.14
CA ALA A 88 10.57 16.30 28.94
C ALA A 88 9.42 16.62 27.98
N GLY A 89 9.46 17.82 27.39
CA GLY A 89 8.55 18.23 26.34
C GLY A 89 9.19 19.16 25.32
N ASN A 90 8.48 19.35 24.21
CA ASN A 90 8.99 20.07 23.05
C ASN A 90 9.13 21.57 23.34
N SER A 91 10.08 22.23 22.67
CA SER A 91 10.38 23.65 22.91
C SER A 91 9.34 24.61 22.33
N LYS A 92 8.47 24.14 21.43
CA LYS A 92 7.45 24.95 20.76
C LYS A 92 6.18 25.06 21.62
N THR A 93 5.72 26.31 21.78
CA THR A 93 4.61 26.70 22.67
C THR A 93 3.24 26.70 21.99
N ASN A 94 3.14 26.20 20.76
CA ASN A 94 1.88 25.97 20.05
C ASN A 94 1.47 24.50 20.24
N ALA A 95 0.19 24.21 20.39
CA ALA A 95 -0.30 22.83 20.34
C ALA A 95 0.06 22.19 18.98
N ASN A 96 0.45 20.92 19.00
CA ASN A 96 0.87 20.13 17.84
C ASN A 96 2.06 20.71 17.07
N ALA A 97 3.02 21.32 17.78
CA ALA A 97 4.29 21.76 17.21
C ALA A 97 5.44 21.03 17.90
N SER A 98 6.14 20.17 17.16
CA SER A 98 7.33 19.44 17.62
C SER A 98 8.62 20.08 17.15
N ASP A 99 9.78 19.76 17.75
CA ASP A 99 11.03 20.47 17.43
C ASP A 99 11.59 20.07 16.06
N THR A 100 11.63 18.78 15.76
CA THR A 100 11.59 18.26 14.37
C THR A 100 10.14 18.14 13.86
N PRO A 101 9.91 17.74 12.60
CA PRO A 101 8.56 17.44 12.08
C PRO A 101 8.32 15.93 11.86
N ALA A 102 9.19 15.08 12.43
CA ALA A 102 9.33 13.67 12.07
C ALA A 102 9.59 12.73 13.24
N VAL A 103 9.89 13.25 14.44
CA VAL A 103 10.18 12.49 15.66
C VAL A 103 9.71 13.32 16.85
N GLN A 104 8.74 12.82 17.61
CA GLN A 104 8.20 13.46 18.80
C GLN A 104 9.24 13.39 19.95
N GLU A 105 10.01 14.46 20.19
CA GLU A 105 11.14 14.41 21.15
C GLU A 105 10.75 14.49 22.64
N GLY A 106 9.53 14.94 22.92
CA GLY A 106 8.99 15.19 24.24
C GLY A 106 7.46 15.24 24.23
N ALA A 107 6.81 15.45 25.37
CA ALA A 107 5.40 15.82 25.43
C ALA A 107 5.09 17.13 24.66
N ASN A 108 3.94 17.20 23.99
CA ASN A 108 3.39 18.44 23.43
C ASN A 108 2.58 19.24 24.47
N LEU A 109 2.39 20.54 24.21
CA LEU A 109 1.50 21.39 25.02
C LEU A 109 0.07 20.81 25.04
N GLY A 110 -0.40 20.44 26.23
CA GLY A 110 -1.73 19.85 26.43
C GLY A 110 -1.75 18.32 26.57
N ASP A 111 -0.62 17.63 26.34
CA ASP A 111 -0.55 16.18 26.48
C ASP A 111 -0.81 15.75 27.93
N THR A 112 -1.44 14.58 28.10
CA THR A 112 -1.71 14.03 29.44
C THR A 112 -0.51 13.24 29.93
N ILE A 113 0.03 13.63 31.09
CA ILE A 113 1.08 12.92 31.80
C ILE A 113 0.44 11.87 32.72
N LEU A 114 0.79 10.61 32.50
CA LEU A 114 0.55 9.49 33.40
C LEU A 114 1.77 9.28 34.30
N TYR A 115 1.54 9.04 35.59
CA TYR A 115 2.61 8.72 36.55
C TYR A 115 2.59 7.23 36.92
N ALA A 116 3.77 6.61 37.00
CA ALA A 116 3.93 5.22 37.42
C ALA A 116 5.11 5.02 38.39
N ALA A 117 5.00 4.01 39.26
CA ALA A 117 6.02 3.64 40.24
C ALA A 117 7.02 2.60 39.68
N GLY A 118 7.33 2.71 38.39
CA GLY A 118 8.04 1.71 37.59
C GLY A 118 8.03 2.11 36.11
N ASP A 119 8.56 1.26 35.24
CA ASP A 119 8.80 1.58 33.83
C ASP A 119 8.03 0.69 32.84
N PHE A 120 7.03 -0.06 33.29
CA PHE A 120 6.25 -1.04 32.52
C PHE A 120 7.03 -2.21 31.90
N THR A 121 8.34 -2.37 32.14
CA THR A 121 9.07 -3.61 31.78
C THR A 121 8.56 -4.83 32.54
N VAL A 122 8.11 -4.60 33.78
CA VAL A 122 7.51 -5.56 34.71
C VAL A 122 6.24 -4.98 35.33
N ALA A 123 5.54 -5.77 36.15
CA ALA A 123 4.37 -5.35 36.92
C ALA A 123 4.59 -3.98 37.61
N THR A 124 3.92 -2.95 37.08
CA THR A 124 4.18 -1.55 37.43
C THR A 124 2.93 -0.93 38.06
N PRO A 125 2.98 -0.50 39.33
CA PRO A 125 1.90 0.26 39.95
C PRO A 125 1.74 1.63 39.28
N VAL A 126 0.50 2.04 39.02
CA VAL A 126 0.16 3.31 38.36
C VAL A 126 -0.55 4.22 39.37
N PHE A 127 -0.22 5.50 39.39
CA PHE A 127 -0.84 6.47 40.31
C PHE A 127 -2.24 6.90 39.83
N GLN A 128 -3.09 7.37 40.74
CA GLN A 128 -4.45 7.85 40.47
C GLN A 128 -4.44 9.16 39.68
N GLU A 129 -3.45 10.00 39.94
CA GLU A 129 -3.34 11.34 39.41
C GLU A 129 -2.77 11.37 37.99
N THR A 130 -3.15 12.41 37.26
CA THR A 130 -2.58 12.79 35.97
C THR A 130 -2.41 14.31 35.95
N SER A 131 -1.44 14.81 35.20
CA SER A 131 -1.31 16.24 34.90
C SER A 131 -1.39 16.50 33.41
N THR A 132 -1.57 17.76 33.03
CA THR A 132 -1.44 18.23 31.65
C THR A 132 -0.05 18.84 31.48
N TRP A 133 0.70 18.44 30.46
CA TRP A 133 2.03 18.96 30.22
C TRP A 133 1.99 20.42 29.75
N ALA A 134 2.84 21.25 30.36
CA ALA A 134 3.06 22.64 30.00
C ALA A 134 4.54 23.03 30.25
N PRO A 135 5.15 23.84 29.36
CA PRO A 135 6.56 24.19 29.45
C PRO A 135 6.88 24.98 30.74
N GLU A 136 8.06 24.72 31.31
CA GLU A 136 8.64 25.41 32.49
C GLU A 136 7.73 25.46 33.74
N THR A 137 6.68 24.63 33.78
CA THR A 137 5.66 24.65 34.83
C THR A 137 6.06 23.77 36.01
N ILE A 138 5.76 24.23 37.23
CA ILE A 138 5.90 23.43 38.46
C ILE A 138 4.50 23.10 38.99
N VAL A 139 4.14 21.83 38.99
CA VAL A 139 2.94 21.29 39.64
C VAL A 139 3.32 20.73 41.01
N THR A 140 2.55 21.11 42.03
CA THR A 140 2.63 20.50 43.37
C THR A 140 1.40 19.63 43.56
N GLN A 141 1.61 18.31 43.61
CA GLN A 141 0.57 17.29 43.62
C GLN A 141 1.13 16.03 44.30
N ASP A 142 0.43 15.56 45.34
CA ASP A 142 0.68 14.24 45.92
C ASP A 142 0.15 13.16 44.97
N LEU A 143 0.85 12.03 44.88
CA LEU A 143 0.51 10.92 44.00
C LEU A 143 0.12 9.70 44.84
N HIS A 144 -1.09 9.15 44.65
CA HIS A 144 -1.58 7.98 45.36
C HIS A 144 -1.61 6.77 44.41
N LEU A 145 -1.11 5.61 44.82
CA LEU A 145 -1.24 4.41 43.99
C LEU A 145 -2.72 4.09 43.71
N GLY A 146 -3.02 3.78 42.45
CA GLY A 146 -4.33 3.32 42.02
C GLY A 146 -4.70 1.98 42.66
N SER A 147 -5.99 1.65 42.69
CA SER A 147 -6.43 0.43 43.35
C SER A 147 -5.83 -0.81 42.68
N ALA A 148 -5.39 -1.79 43.48
CA ALA A 148 -4.77 -3.01 42.96
C ALA A 148 -5.65 -3.76 41.93
N PRO A 149 -6.98 -3.88 42.09
CA PRO A 149 -7.85 -4.50 41.08
C PRO A 149 -7.92 -3.76 39.74
N SER A 150 -7.58 -2.47 39.71
CA SER A 150 -7.53 -1.64 38.50
C SER A 150 -6.12 -1.41 37.96
N THR A 151 -5.09 -2.01 38.58
CA THR A 151 -3.72 -1.95 38.06
C THR A 151 -3.59 -2.96 36.91
N PRO A 152 -3.14 -2.53 35.71
CA PRO A 152 -3.02 -3.44 34.58
C PRO A 152 -2.07 -4.60 34.86
N GLN A 153 -2.44 -5.79 34.40
CA GLN A 153 -1.45 -6.85 34.20
C GLN A 153 -0.59 -6.46 32.98
N ILE A 154 0.70 -6.73 33.06
CA ILE A 154 1.66 -6.30 32.05
C ILE A 154 1.77 -7.37 30.98
N LEU A 155 0.81 -7.32 30.06
CA LEU A 155 0.86 -8.04 28.79
C LEU A 155 1.80 -7.31 27.82
N LYS A 156 2.38 -8.05 26.88
CA LYS A 156 3.29 -7.53 25.86
C LYS A 156 2.89 -7.96 24.46
N ILE A 157 3.23 -7.14 23.47
CA ILE A 157 3.24 -7.48 22.05
C ILE A 157 4.51 -8.31 21.84
N GLN A 158 4.32 -9.63 21.71
CA GLN A 158 5.43 -10.54 21.39
C GLN A 158 5.89 -10.37 19.96
N GLY A 159 4.97 -10.14 19.02
CA GLY A 159 5.38 -9.91 17.65
C GLY A 159 4.28 -9.53 16.68
N ILE A 160 4.70 -9.07 15.51
CA ILE A 160 3.87 -8.40 14.50
C ILE A 160 4.17 -9.02 13.13
N VAL A 161 3.11 -9.37 12.38
CA VAL A 161 3.18 -9.82 10.99
C VAL A 161 2.32 -8.89 10.13
N THR A 162 2.97 -7.99 9.39
CA THR A 162 2.31 -7.00 8.50
C THR A 162 2.04 -7.54 7.09
N GLN A 163 2.70 -8.65 6.71
CA GLN A 163 2.61 -9.26 5.38
C GLN A 163 2.66 -10.79 5.53
N PRO A 164 1.55 -11.44 5.92
CA PRO A 164 1.49 -12.90 6.04
C PRO A 164 1.89 -13.58 4.73
N ALA A 165 2.72 -14.63 4.76
CA ALA A 165 3.27 -15.22 3.53
C ALA A 165 2.18 -15.68 2.53
N GLN A 166 1.12 -16.28 3.05
CA GLN A 166 -0.06 -16.74 2.30
C GLN A 166 -1.10 -15.62 2.03
N GLY A 167 -0.74 -14.37 2.30
CA GLY A 167 -1.65 -13.22 2.24
C GLY A 167 -2.76 -13.27 3.30
N GLY A 168 -3.80 -12.45 3.10
CA GLY A 168 -4.89 -12.29 4.05
C GLY A 168 -4.57 -11.30 5.16
N ASP A 169 -5.38 -11.32 6.23
CA ASP A 169 -5.31 -10.32 7.28
C ASP A 169 -4.04 -10.43 8.12
N GLN A 170 -3.48 -9.26 8.46
CA GLN A 170 -2.34 -9.13 9.36
C GLN A 170 -2.67 -9.67 10.74
N PHE A 171 -1.65 -10.00 11.53
CA PHE A 171 -1.84 -10.50 12.88
C PHE A 171 -0.67 -10.20 13.80
N VAL A 172 -0.93 -10.27 15.09
CA VAL A 172 0.06 -10.07 16.15
C VAL A 172 0.03 -11.23 17.13
N PHE A 173 1.14 -11.46 17.80
CA PHE A 173 1.20 -12.33 18.97
C PHE A 173 1.24 -11.46 20.23
N LEU A 174 0.33 -11.76 21.15
CA LEU A 174 0.33 -11.19 22.49
C LEU A 174 0.84 -12.25 23.46
N CYS A 175 1.57 -11.81 24.47
CA CYS A 175 2.12 -12.69 25.49
C CYS A 175 1.88 -12.14 26.89
N ASN A 176 1.86 -13.07 27.83
CA ASN A 176 1.65 -12.80 29.23
C ASN A 176 2.90 -13.25 30.03
N PRO A 177 3.86 -12.36 30.29
CA PRO A 177 5.02 -12.66 31.13
C PRO A 177 4.65 -12.85 32.61
N THR A 178 3.40 -12.56 33.02
CA THR A 178 2.97 -12.68 34.43
C THR A 178 2.68 -14.15 34.82
N GLY A 179 2.72 -14.41 36.13
CA GLY A 179 2.40 -15.71 36.72
C GLY A 179 0.89 -16.01 36.87
N SER A 180 0.01 -15.16 36.33
CA SER A 180 -1.45 -15.28 36.48
C SER A 180 -2.15 -15.24 35.12
N THR A 181 -3.36 -15.80 35.02
CA THR A 181 -4.18 -15.69 33.80
C THR A 181 -4.78 -14.29 33.65
N VAL A 182 -4.82 -13.74 32.43
CA VAL A 182 -5.32 -12.37 32.17
C VAL A 182 -6.50 -12.40 31.19
N SER A 183 -7.55 -11.64 31.48
CA SER A 183 -8.68 -11.40 30.56
C SER A 183 -8.22 -10.47 29.44
N LEU A 184 -8.33 -10.90 28.18
CA LEU A 184 -8.01 -10.05 27.03
C LEU A 184 -9.13 -9.07 26.71
N ALA A 185 -10.35 -9.28 27.22
CA ALA A 185 -11.45 -8.33 27.07
C ALA A 185 -11.15 -6.97 27.73
N ASP A 186 -10.26 -6.96 28.71
CA ASP A 186 -9.80 -5.78 29.45
C ASP A 186 -8.75 -4.99 28.65
N TYR A 187 -8.37 -5.45 27.45
CA TYR A 187 -7.35 -4.83 26.60
C TYR A 187 -7.88 -4.57 25.18
N TYR A 188 -7.21 -3.69 24.46
CA TYR A 188 -7.39 -3.49 23.02
C TYR A 188 -6.05 -3.16 22.36
N LEU A 189 -5.98 -3.39 21.05
CA LEU A 189 -4.89 -2.87 20.22
C LEU A 189 -5.29 -1.51 19.67
N GLU A 190 -4.35 -0.58 19.61
CA GLU A 190 -4.52 0.74 19.02
C GLU A 190 -3.31 1.06 18.14
N ARG A 191 -3.55 1.63 16.95
CA ARG A 191 -2.49 2.25 16.15
C ARG A 191 -2.62 3.76 16.20
N ASP A 192 -1.52 4.48 16.01
CA ASP A 192 -1.57 5.93 15.85
C ASP A 192 -2.19 6.37 14.50
N ALA A 193 -2.40 7.67 14.35
CA ALA A 193 -2.79 8.27 13.08
C ALA A 193 -2.08 9.63 12.88
N PRO A 194 -1.79 10.06 11.64
CA PRO A 194 -1.10 11.32 11.39
C PRO A 194 -1.72 12.52 12.13
N GLY A 195 -0.93 13.16 12.98
CA GLY A 195 -1.35 14.29 13.83
C GLY A 195 -2.03 13.92 15.15
N THR A 196 -2.11 12.64 15.54
CA THR A 196 -2.70 12.22 16.83
C THR A 196 -2.20 10.86 17.34
N TYR A 197 -2.15 10.74 18.67
CA TYR A 197 -1.96 9.47 19.38
C TYR A 197 -3.15 8.49 19.27
N HIS A 198 -4.18 8.77 18.47
CA HIS A 198 -5.42 7.96 18.44
C HIS A 198 -5.89 7.65 17.03
N GLY A 199 -5.86 6.38 16.67
CA GLY A 199 -6.20 5.91 15.33
C GLY A 199 -7.23 4.77 15.34
N GLY A 200 -6.92 3.70 14.61
CA GLY A 200 -7.77 2.52 14.57
C GLY A 200 -7.59 1.69 15.84
N SER A 201 -8.65 1.10 16.35
CA SER A 201 -8.59 0.20 17.51
C SER A 201 -9.30 -1.13 17.27
N ILE A 202 -8.80 -2.19 17.93
CA ILE A 202 -9.30 -3.56 17.82
C ILE A 202 -9.48 -4.13 19.23
N ALA A 203 -10.73 -4.43 19.57
CA ALA A 203 -11.04 -5.09 20.84
C ALA A 203 -10.51 -6.53 20.87
N LEU A 204 -9.81 -6.88 21.95
CA LEU A 204 -9.33 -8.23 22.18
C LEU A 204 -10.37 -9.05 22.98
N ALA A 205 -10.26 -10.38 22.94
CA ALA A 205 -11.21 -11.29 23.58
C ALA A 205 -10.53 -12.61 23.98
N GLY A 206 -11.13 -13.33 24.93
CA GLY A 206 -10.59 -14.57 25.48
C GLY A 206 -9.74 -14.35 26.74
N VAL A 207 -8.99 -15.39 27.13
CA VAL A 207 -8.14 -15.40 28.32
C VAL A 207 -6.76 -15.88 27.93
N LEU A 208 -5.72 -15.15 28.34
CA LEU A 208 -4.33 -15.50 28.13
C LEU A 208 -3.76 -16.17 29.38
N GLY A 209 -3.20 -17.38 29.22
CA GLY A 209 -2.60 -18.14 30.31
C GLY A 209 -1.33 -17.46 30.85
N ALA A 210 -0.93 -17.79 32.08
CA ALA A 210 0.38 -17.39 32.63
C ALA A 210 1.52 -17.94 31.74
N SER A 211 2.57 -17.13 31.52
CA SER A 211 3.73 -17.47 30.68
C SER A 211 3.36 -18.08 29.31
N SER A 212 2.31 -17.55 28.68
CA SER A 212 1.78 -18.07 27.41
C SER A 212 1.54 -16.97 26.37
N THR A 213 1.28 -17.40 25.13
CA THR A 213 1.16 -16.53 23.97
C THR A 213 -0.12 -16.85 23.20
N VAL A 214 -0.67 -15.87 22.48
CA VAL A 214 -1.87 -16.01 21.65
C VAL A 214 -1.77 -15.14 20.41
N ARG A 215 -2.27 -15.66 19.29
CA ARG A 215 -2.44 -14.89 18.04
C ARG A 215 -3.73 -14.07 18.10
N ALA A 216 -3.64 -12.78 17.85
CA ALA A 216 -4.77 -11.90 17.56
C ALA A 216 -4.71 -11.46 16.09
N ASN A 217 -5.78 -11.73 15.34
CA ASN A 217 -5.89 -11.24 13.96
C ASN A 217 -6.29 -9.77 13.95
N LEU A 218 -5.70 -9.00 13.04
CA LEU A 218 -6.10 -7.64 12.74
C LEU A 218 -7.26 -7.64 11.74
N THR A 219 -7.84 -6.47 11.43
CA THR A 219 -9.10 -6.36 10.68
C THR A 219 -8.96 -6.23 9.16
N SER A 220 -7.73 -6.18 8.64
CA SER A 220 -7.46 -6.11 7.20
C SER A 220 -6.01 -6.53 6.87
N PRO A 221 -5.66 -6.78 5.59
CA PRO A 221 -4.27 -6.96 5.14
C PRO A 221 -3.41 -5.67 5.20
N THR A 222 -3.98 -4.53 5.59
CA THR A 222 -3.36 -3.19 5.54
C THR A 222 -3.67 -2.34 6.77
N TRP A 223 -3.98 -2.99 7.91
CA TRP A 223 -4.34 -2.28 9.14
C TRP A 223 -3.11 -1.66 9.83
N LEU A 224 -1.93 -2.24 9.65
CA LEU A 224 -0.62 -1.63 9.87
C LEU A 224 0.04 -1.34 8.53
N SER A 225 0.76 -0.23 8.48
CA SER A 225 1.56 0.18 7.33
C SER A 225 2.81 -0.70 7.20
N VAL A 226 3.02 -1.30 6.02
CA VAL A 226 4.10 -2.29 5.82
C VAL A 226 5.52 -1.71 5.96
N GLY A 227 5.70 -0.42 5.69
CA GLY A 227 6.98 0.27 5.84
C GLY A 227 7.28 0.71 7.28
N GLY A 228 6.24 0.86 8.11
CA GLY A 228 6.40 1.28 9.50
C GLY A 228 5.16 1.95 10.08
N ASP A 229 4.87 1.62 11.35
CA ASP A 229 3.68 2.03 12.09
C ASP A 229 3.95 1.98 13.62
N ALA A 230 3.06 2.56 14.41
CA ALA A 230 3.13 2.54 15.88
C ALA A 230 1.95 1.74 16.45
N LEU A 231 2.22 0.57 17.05
CA LEU A 231 1.22 -0.31 17.63
C LEU A 231 1.28 -0.30 19.16
N LYS A 232 0.12 -0.16 19.79
CA LYS A 232 -0.05 -0.19 21.25
C LYS A 232 -0.87 -1.38 21.69
N LEU A 233 -0.53 -1.88 22.87
CA LEU A 233 -1.43 -2.70 23.69
C LEU A 233 -1.92 -1.82 24.84
N VAL A 234 -3.24 -1.59 24.88
CA VAL A 234 -3.87 -0.64 25.80
C VAL A 234 -4.83 -1.36 26.74
N TYR A 235 -4.66 -1.14 28.03
CA TYR A 235 -5.57 -1.59 29.08
C TYR A 235 -6.75 -0.64 29.22
N LYS A 236 -7.96 -1.20 29.13
CA LYS A 236 -9.24 -0.50 29.36
C LYS A 236 -9.41 -0.30 30.86
N ASN A 237 -9.32 0.94 31.28
CA ASN A 237 -9.44 1.27 32.70
C ASN A 237 -10.91 1.15 33.13
N PRO A 238 -11.23 0.39 34.20
CA PRO A 238 -12.61 0.23 34.68
C PRO A 238 -13.25 1.53 35.19
N ARG A 239 -12.44 2.59 35.38
CA ARG A 239 -12.83 3.92 35.91
C ARG A 239 -13.34 3.84 37.36
N GLY A 240 -13.72 5.00 37.90
CA GLY A 240 -14.26 5.13 39.26
C GLY A 240 -13.31 5.81 40.23
N ALA A 241 -13.70 5.84 41.51
CA ALA A 241 -12.87 6.39 42.57
C ALA A 241 -11.61 5.53 42.77
N SER A 242 -10.45 6.18 42.88
CA SER A 242 -9.13 5.53 42.97
C SER A 242 -8.74 4.62 41.81
N ALA A 243 -9.35 4.81 40.63
CA ALA A 243 -8.80 4.28 39.40
C ALA A 243 -7.46 4.95 39.06
N PRO A 244 -6.43 4.21 38.58
CA PRO A 244 -5.18 4.80 38.10
C PRO A 244 -5.42 5.72 36.90
N ALA A 245 -4.44 6.57 36.58
CA ALA A 245 -4.42 7.44 35.41
C ALA A 245 -5.69 8.31 35.24
N GLY A 246 -6.31 8.75 36.33
CA GLY A 246 -7.55 9.52 36.33
C GLY A 246 -8.75 8.77 35.72
N GLY A 247 -8.71 7.44 35.66
CA GLY A 247 -9.69 6.61 34.96
C GLY A 247 -9.51 6.59 33.43
N ARG A 248 -8.37 7.04 32.90
CA ARG A 248 -8.00 6.91 31.48
C ARG A 248 -7.41 5.53 31.20
N ASP A 249 -7.56 5.08 29.96
CA ASP A 249 -6.95 3.86 29.46
C ASP A 249 -5.43 3.98 29.46
N ILE A 250 -4.73 2.86 29.67
CA ILE A 250 -3.28 2.83 29.97
C ILE A 250 -2.57 2.02 28.89
N VAL A 251 -1.65 2.64 28.16
CA VAL A 251 -0.74 1.93 27.23
C VAL A 251 0.25 1.13 28.08
N VAL A 252 0.22 -0.20 27.97
CA VAL A 252 1.08 -1.13 28.75
C VAL A 252 2.26 -1.69 27.93
N ASP A 253 2.16 -1.59 26.61
CA ASP A 253 3.24 -1.86 25.66
C ASP A 253 3.02 -1.01 24.41
N ARG A 254 4.12 -0.58 23.79
CA ARG A 254 4.13 0.21 22.55
C ARG A 254 5.29 -0.29 21.71
N VAL A 255 5.05 -0.47 20.41
CA VAL A 255 6.05 -0.91 19.44
C VAL A 255 5.99 0.02 18.25
N GLU A 256 7.04 0.81 18.08
CA GLU A 256 7.30 1.58 16.87
C GLU A 256 8.23 0.74 15.99
N PHE A 257 7.87 0.57 14.72
CA PHE A 257 8.70 -0.13 13.75
C PHE A 257 8.73 0.65 12.45
N ASN A 258 9.91 0.75 11.82
CA ASN A 258 10.16 1.65 10.70
C ASN A 258 11.51 1.43 9.99
N ALA A 259 12.46 0.72 10.64
CA ALA A 259 13.89 0.78 10.31
C ALA A 259 14.31 0.00 9.04
N THR A 260 13.41 -0.14 8.07
CA THR A 260 13.65 -0.72 6.74
C THR A 260 13.80 0.36 5.66
N SER A 261 14.42 0.01 4.53
CA SER A 261 14.51 0.91 3.36
C SER A 261 13.12 1.27 2.84
N GLY A 262 12.71 2.53 3.01
CA GLY A 262 11.37 3.01 2.63
C GLY A 262 10.37 3.10 3.79
N GLY A 263 10.85 3.25 5.04
CA GLY A 263 10.02 3.45 6.22
C GLY A 263 8.98 4.58 6.10
N THR A 264 7.81 4.38 6.72
CA THR A 264 6.63 5.26 6.60
C THR A 264 6.21 5.96 7.91
N LEU A 265 6.79 5.58 9.04
CA LEU A 265 6.57 6.24 10.33
C LEU A 265 7.51 7.45 10.43
N THR A 266 7.19 8.52 9.70
CA THR A 266 8.02 9.74 9.63
C THR A 266 7.21 10.99 9.96
N TRP A 267 6.24 10.83 10.87
CA TRP A 267 5.22 11.82 11.19
C TRP A 267 4.87 11.76 12.67
N GLU A 268 4.41 12.90 13.17
CA GLU A 268 4.14 13.08 14.59
C GLU A 268 2.64 13.00 14.90
N PRO A 269 2.29 12.58 16.14
CA PRO A 269 3.20 12.19 17.20
C PRO A 269 3.51 10.67 17.20
N GLY A 270 3.34 9.99 16.06
CA GLY A 270 3.45 8.53 15.95
C GLY A 270 4.88 7.99 16.03
N ASN A 271 5.84 8.66 15.37
CA ASN A 271 7.27 8.43 15.60
C ASN A 271 7.71 9.22 16.85
N THR A 272 8.39 8.61 17.80
CA THR A 272 8.77 9.22 19.09
C THR A 272 10.25 9.00 19.42
N ILE A 273 10.67 9.41 20.63
CA ILE A 273 12.01 9.06 21.14
C ILE A 273 12.21 7.54 21.37
N MET A 274 11.14 6.76 21.36
CA MET A 274 11.27 5.30 21.42
C MET A 274 11.89 4.82 20.10
N GLY A 275 13.02 4.12 20.17
CA GLY A 275 13.74 3.76 18.97
C GLY A 275 12.94 2.81 18.06
N ASP A 276 12.97 3.09 16.75
CA ASP A 276 12.31 2.30 15.72
C ASP A 276 12.87 0.86 15.62
N ALA A 277 12.00 -0.14 15.77
CA ALA A 277 12.30 -1.53 15.45
C ALA A 277 12.31 -1.76 13.91
N PRO A 278 12.91 -2.86 13.40
CA PRO A 278 12.86 -3.17 11.97
C PRO A 278 11.45 -3.60 11.53
N ALA A 279 10.95 -3.08 10.41
CA ALA A 279 9.65 -3.49 9.88
C ALA A 279 9.70 -4.92 9.29
N PRO A 280 8.67 -5.77 9.50
CA PRO A 280 8.64 -7.11 8.92
C PRO A 280 8.24 -7.11 7.44
N GLY A 281 9.05 -7.81 6.62
CA GLY A 281 8.73 -8.12 5.22
C GLY A 281 7.73 -9.27 5.06
N PRO A 282 7.43 -9.68 3.82
CA PRO A 282 6.57 -10.85 3.54
C PRO A 282 7.06 -12.11 4.24
N GLY A 283 6.15 -12.83 4.91
CA GLY A 283 6.45 -14.05 5.66
C GLY A 283 7.39 -13.85 6.86
N ARG A 284 7.66 -12.61 7.27
CA ARG A 284 8.48 -12.29 8.44
C ARG A 284 7.63 -11.86 9.61
N ILE A 285 8.14 -12.14 10.80
CA ILE A 285 7.61 -11.63 12.06
C ILE A 285 8.64 -10.69 12.68
N LEU A 286 8.21 -9.51 13.12
CA LEU A 286 8.96 -8.72 14.07
C LEU A 286 8.67 -9.29 15.46
N GLN A 287 9.66 -9.83 16.17
CA GLN A 287 9.44 -10.61 17.39
C GLN A 287 10.38 -10.24 18.55
N ARG A 288 9.82 -10.19 19.77
CA ARG A 288 10.53 -10.32 21.05
C ARG A 288 10.96 -11.77 21.28
N ASP A 289 11.69 -12.01 22.36
CA ASP A 289 12.00 -13.37 22.80
C ASP A 289 10.77 -14.15 23.32
N ALA A 290 10.97 -15.44 23.63
CA ALA A 290 9.91 -16.32 24.10
C ALA A 290 9.41 -16.00 25.53
N ALA A 291 10.18 -15.25 26.31
CA ALA A 291 9.79 -14.78 27.65
C ALA A 291 9.05 -13.43 27.59
N CYS A 292 9.07 -12.76 26.44
CA CYS A 292 8.68 -11.37 26.27
C CYS A 292 9.44 -10.42 27.17
N SER A 293 10.76 -10.59 27.21
CA SER A 293 11.67 -9.61 27.81
C SER A 293 11.42 -8.23 27.20
N ASP A 294 11.44 -7.21 28.06
CA ASP A 294 11.19 -5.84 27.68
C ASP A 294 12.14 -4.89 28.42
N THR A 295 12.74 -3.99 27.66
CA THR A 295 13.57 -2.89 28.13
C THR A 295 13.06 -1.55 27.60
N ASN A 296 11.85 -1.52 27.02
CA ASN A 296 11.24 -0.41 26.30
C ASN A 296 12.12 0.12 25.15
N GLY A 297 12.69 -0.78 24.34
CA GLY A 297 13.48 -0.34 23.19
C GLY A 297 13.58 -1.34 22.04
N PRO A 298 14.02 -0.89 20.85
CA PRO A 298 14.02 -1.68 19.63
C PRO A 298 14.92 -2.91 19.70
N GLN A 299 15.94 -2.90 20.58
CA GLN A 299 16.82 -4.05 20.84
C GLN A 299 16.09 -5.29 21.38
N ASP A 300 14.87 -5.12 21.93
CA ASP A 300 14.05 -6.25 22.37
C ASP A 300 13.51 -7.05 21.17
N PHE A 301 13.55 -6.49 19.96
CA PHE A 301 12.92 -7.03 18.76
C PHE A 301 13.92 -7.47 17.68
N SER A 302 13.54 -8.52 16.94
CA SER A 302 14.31 -9.06 15.81
C SER A 302 13.39 -9.56 14.70
N LEU A 303 13.90 -9.72 13.47
CA LEU A 303 13.12 -10.26 12.35
C LEU A 303 13.25 -11.79 12.26
N GLY A 304 12.23 -12.51 12.70
CA GLY A 304 12.07 -13.95 12.53
C GLY A 304 11.33 -14.34 11.24
N THR A 305 11.20 -15.64 11.01
CA THR A 305 10.25 -16.24 10.05
C THR A 305 8.88 -16.35 10.69
N GLU A 306 7.80 -16.09 9.94
CA GLU A 306 6.42 -16.24 10.42
C GLU A 306 6.17 -17.65 11.00
N PRO A 307 5.61 -17.77 12.23
CA PRO A 307 5.39 -19.08 12.85
C PRO A 307 4.37 -19.94 12.09
N GLY A 308 4.77 -21.16 11.75
CA GLY A 308 3.88 -22.17 11.13
C GLY A 308 3.97 -22.27 9.61
N LEU A 309 4.87 -21.53 8.95
CA LEU A 309 5.16 -21.72 7.53
C LEU A 309 5.77 -23.11 7.23
N PRO A 310 5.53 -23.67 6.04
CA PRO A 310 6.22 -24.88 5.59
C PRO A 310 7.71 -24.61 5.29
N ALA A 311 8.45 -25.67 4.96
CA ALA A 311 9.82 -25.50 4.45
C ALA A 311 9.79 -24.80 3.09
N ASN A 312 10.67 -23.83 2.89
CA ASN A 312 10.69 -22.98 1.69
C ASN A 312 11.28 -23.71 0.47
N GLY A 313 10.46 -23.99 -0.53
CA GLY A 313 10.90 -24.48 -1.84
C GLY A 313 11.29 -23.34 -2.79
N PRO A 314 11.85 -23.65 -3.98
CA PRO A 314 12.00 -22.66 -5.04
C PRO A 314 10.65 -22.44 -5.77
N PRO A 315 10.32 -21.19 -6.17
CA PRO A 315 9.13 -20.89 -6.96
C PRO A 315 9.02 -21.72 -8.24
N ILE A 316 7.80 -22.14 -8.59
CA ILE A 316 7.49 -22.81 -9.84
C ILE A 316 6.99 -21.78 -10.85
N VAL A 317 7.70 -21.67 -11.98
CA VAL A 317 7.35 -20.77 -13.09
C VAL A 317 7.20 -21.56 -14.39
N ALA A 318 6.19 -21.22 -15.21
CA ALA A 318 5.99 -21.82 -16.52
C ALA A 318 5.52 -20.77 -17.54
N ILE A 319 6.24 -20.65 -18.66
CA ILE A 319 5.89 -19.74 -19.76
C ILE A 319 4.68 -20.29 -20.52
N VAL A 320 3.67 -19.44 -20.72
CA VAL A 320 2.42 -19.75 -21.43
C VAL A 320 2.45 -19.14 -22.83
N ALA A 321 2.93 -17.89 -22.95
CA ALA A 321 3.17 -17.20 -24.22
C ALA A 321 4.59 -16.60 -24.23
N PRO A 322 5.43 -16.86 -25.24
CA PRO A 322 5.11 -17.60 -26.47
C PRO A 322 5.02 -19.11 -26.22
N SER A 323 4.29 -19.83 -27.07
CA SER A 323 4.32 -21.29 -27.07
C SER A 323 5.62 -21.82 -27.68
N ALA A 324 6.00 -23.06 -27.37
CA ALA A 324 7.25 -23.64 -27.84
C ALA A 324 7.34 -23.70 -29.38
N GLY A 325 8.38 -23.08 -29.93
CA GLY A 325 8.58 -22.99 -31.38
C GLY A 325 7.61 -22.07 -32.11
N GLN A 326 6.85 -21.24 -31.38
CA GLN A 326 5.96 -20.24 -31.99
C GLN A 326 6.77 -19.24 -32.83
N THR A 327 6.20 -18.84 -33.98
CA THR A 327 6.72 -17.74 -34.79
C THR A 327 5.93 -16.47 -34.52
N ILE A 328 6.62 -15.34 -34.33
CA ILE A 328 6.04 -14.01 -34.11
C ILE A 328 6.55 -13.05 -35.19
N GLU A 329 5.70 -12.14 -35.66
CA GLU A 329 6.10 -11.10 -36.60
C GLU A 329 7.02 -10.06 -35.93
N ALA A 330 8.17 -9.80 -36.55
CA ALA A 330 9.11 -8.77 -36.15
C ALA A 330 8.49 -7.36 -36.30
N ALA A 331 8.99 -6.39 -35.52
CA ALA A 331 8.46 -5.03 -35.41
C ALA A 331 6.99 -4.90 -34.97
N THR A 332 6.42 -5.95 -34.36
CA THR A 332 5.07 -5.94 -33.75
C THR A 332 5.13 -5.93 -32.22
N SER A 333 4.05 -5.47 -31.59
CA SER A 333 3.85 -5.58 -30.14
C SER A 333 3.24 -6.93 -29.78
N VAL A 334 3.88 -7.66 -28.86
CA VAL A 334 3.41 -8.95 -28.33
C VAL A 334 3.32 -8.89 -26.81
N THR A 335 2.41 -9.65 -26.21
CA THR A 335 2.39 -9.88 -24.76
C THR A 335 2.92 -11.27 -24.47
N PHE A 336 3.98 -11.34 -23.68
CA PHE A 336 4.44 -12.59 -23.08
C PHE A 336 3.72 -12.81 -21.75
N SER A 337 3.48 -14.07 -21.40
CA SER A 337 2.80 -14.44 -20.16
C SER A 337 3.29 -15.77 -19.62
N TRP A 338 3.19 -15.91 -18.30
CA TRP A 338 3.63 -17.08 -17.55
C TRP A 338 2.76 -17.28 -16.30
N THR A 339 2.74 -18.50 -15.77
CA THR A 339 2.21 -18.79 -14.44
C THR A 339 3.33 -18.82 -13.43
N VAL A 340 3.03 -18.42 -12.19
CA VAL A 340 3.93 -18.50 -11.04
C VAL A 340 3.15 -19.03 -9.85
N SER A 341 3.74 -19.94 -9.08
CA SER A 341 3.23 -20.44 -7.81
C SER A 341 4.40 -20.80 -6.89
N ASP A 342 4.18 -20.70 -5.59
CA ASP A 342 5.17 -21.02 -4.56
C ASP A 342 4.50 -21.82 -3.42
N ASP A 343 5.29 -22.51 -2.58
CA ASP A 343 4.77 -23.31 -1.47
C ASP A 343 4.63 -22.55 -0.15
N VAL A 344 5.33 -21.43 0.02
CA VAL A 344 5.26 -20.54 1.18
C VAL A 344 4.50 -19.25 0.87
N PHE A 345 4.64 -18.69 -0.33
CA PHE A 345 4.18 -17.33 -0.66
C PHE A 345 3.04 -17.25 -1.68
N VAL A 346 2.14 -16.28 -1.50
CA VAL A 346 1.25 -15.85 -2.59
C VAL A 346 2.06 -15.19 -3.71
N SER A 347 1.61 -15.40 -4.96
CA SER A 347 2.31 -14.89 -6.15
C SER A 347 2.53 -13.38 -6.14
N SER A 348 1.69 -12.62 -5.44
CA SER A 348 1.82 -11.16 -5.25
C SER A 348 2.99 -10.72 -4.35
N TYR A 349 3.81 -11.64 -3.84
CA TYR A 349 5.08 -11.33 -3.16
C TYR A 349 6.32 -11.84 -3.90
N LEU A 350 6.15 -12.57 -5.01
CA LEU A 350 7.27 -13.13 -5.75
C LEU A 350 7.88 -12.08 -6.68
N HIS A 351 9.19 -11.89 -6.59
CA HIS A 351 9.95 -10.95 -7.40
C HIS A 351 10.24 -11.57 -8.77
N VAL A 352 9.95 -10.86 -9.86
CA VAL A 352 10.03 -11.42 -11.22
C VAL A 352 10.91 -10.57 -12.13
N TRP A 353 11.84 -11.24 -12.82
CA TRP A 353 12.63 -10.70 -13.92
C TRP A 353 12.28 -11.44 -15.21
N ALA A 354 12.23 -10.72 -16.31
CA ALA A 354 12.02 -11.31 -17.63
C ALA A 354 13.01 -10.68 -18.60
N ASN A 355 13.66 -11.51 -19.43
CA ASN A 355 14.58 -11.05 -20.45
C ASN A 355 14.41 -11.85 -21.75
N VAL A 356 14.75 -11.23 -22.87
CA VAL A 356 14.78 -11.88 -24.18
C VAL A 356 16.18 -11.82 -24.75
N THR A 357 16.71 -12.97 -25.15
CA THR A 357 18.00 -13.08 -25.82
C THR A 357 17.82 -13.32 -27.32
N ILE A 358 18.44 -12.47 -28.14
CA ILE A 358 18.51 -12.56 -29.60
C ILE A 358 19.99 -12.63 -29.99
N GLY A 359 20.44 -13.75 -30.57
CA GLY A 359 21.85 -14.00 -30.84
C GLY A 359 22.70 -13.89 -29.56
N THR A 360 23.41 -12.77 -29.39
CA THR A 360 24.23 -12.46 -28.20
C THR A 360 23.73 -11.24 -27.40
N GLU A 361 22.65 -10.58 -27.82
CA GLU A 361 22.05 -9.46 -27.10
C GLU A 361 20.96 -9.98 -26.15
N THR A 362 21.11 -9.74 -24.85
CA THR A 362 20.06 -9.98 -23.86
C THR A 362 19.40 -8.65 -23.48
N ILE A 363 18.09 -8.58 -23.70
CA ILE A 363 17.25 -7.39 -23.50
C ILE A 363 16.41 -7.61 -22.25
N PRO A 364 16.57 -6.82 -21.17
CA PRO A 364 15.67 -6.87 -20.03
C PRO A 364 14.29 -6.34 -20.41
N LEU A 365 13.24 -7.09 -20.06
CA LEU A 365 11.83 -6.73 -20.27
C LEU A 365 11.16 -6.34 -18.96
N LEU A 366 11.42 -7.10 -17.90
CA LEU A 366 11.07 -6.78 -16.52
C LEU A 366 12.34 -6.85 -15.66
N THR A 367 12.47 -5.87 -14.77
CA THR A 367 13.47 -5.87 -13.71
C THR A 367 12.74 -5.78 -12.39
N ASP A 368 12.88 -6.81 -11.56
CA ASP A 368 12.43 -6.84 -10.17
C ASP A 368 10.98 -6.34 -10.00
N GLN A 369 10.04 -6.99 -10.69
CA GLN A 369 8.61 -6.65 -10.62
C GLN A 369 7.86 -7.70 -9.82
N VAL A 370 7.33 -7.28 -8.67
CA VAL A 370 6.60 -8.15 -7.76
C VAL A 370 5.26 -8.58 -8.38
N GLY A 371 4.99 -9.89 -8.38
CA GLY A 371 3.74 -10.49 -8.84
C GLY A 371 3.46 -10.39 -10.34
N ALA A 372 4.45 -10.01 -11.16
CA ALA A 372 4.26 -9.89 -12.59
C ALA A 372 4.08 -11.27 -13.26
N THR A 373 2.96 -11.45 -13.99
CA THR A 373 2.63 -12.66 -14.75
C THR A 373 2.66 -12.46 -16.27
N SER A 374 2.99 -11.25 -16.72
CA SER A 374 3.08 -10.89 -18.14
C SER A 374 3.89 -9.63 -18.38
N VAL A 375 4.38 -9.46 -19.61
CA VAL A 375 5.01 -8.21 -20.09
C VAL A 375 4.67 -7.96 -21.55
N ALA A 376 4.37 -6.71 -21.90
CA ALA A 376 4.25 -6.27 -23.29
C ALA A 376 5.63 -5.90 -23.85
N TRP A 377 5.98 -6.40 -25.03
CA TRP A 377 7.25 -6.14 -25.69
C TRP A 377 7.06 -5.83 -27.17
N THR A 378 7.69 -4.77 -27.65
CA THR A 378 7.83 -4.50 -29.09
C THR A 378 9.03 -5.28 -29.62
N THR A 379 8.74 -6.31 -30.42
CA THR A 379 9.76 -7.14 -31.08
C THR A 379 10.71 -6.29 -31.93
N ARG A 380 12.00 -6.65 -31.97
CA ARG A 380 13.00 -6.02 -32.84
C ARG A 380 12.67 -6.30 -34.33
N ASP A 381 13.03 -5.41 -35.25
CA ASP A 381 12.97 -5.65 -36.70
C ASP A 381 14.14 -6.54 -37.18
N VAL A 382 14.13 -7.79 -36.73
CA VAL A 382 15.13 -8.82 -37.05
C VAL A 382 14.42 -10.14 -37.34
N ALA A 383 15.07 -11.02 -38.10
CA ALA A 383 14.63 -12.40 -38.25
C ALA A 383 15.66 -13.30 -37.57
N ASP A 384 15.21 -14.11 -36.61
CA ASP A 384 16.03 -15.06 -35.87
C ASP A 384 15.12 -16.25 -35.46
N SER A 385 15.66 -17.46 -35.53
CA SER A 385 14.94 -18.70 -35.20
C SER A 385 15.16 -19.19 -33.77
N ASN A 386 16.12 -18.60 -33.05
CA ASN A 386 16.57 -19.05 -31.73
C ASN A 386 16.43 -17.95 -30.68
N VAL A 387 15.32 -17.20 -30.72
CA VAL A 387 15.05 -16.17 -29.70
C VAL A 387 14.57 -16.86 -28.43
N VAL A 388 15.15 -16.51 -27.28
CA VAL A 388 14.82 -17.14 -26.00
C VAL A 388 14.21 -16.10 -25.07
N LEU A 389 12.97 -16.31 -24.64
CA LEU A 389 12.41 -15.66 -23.45
C LEU A 389 12.88 -16.45 -22.23
N ARG A 390 13.47 -15.78 -21.24
CA ARG A 390 13.73 -16.34 -19.91
C ARG A 390 12.96 -15.52 -18.88
N VAL A 391 12.31 -16.21 -17.96
CA VAL A 391 11.65 -15.65 -16.78
C VAL A 391 12.32 -16.26 -15.55
N ASP A 392 12.77 -15.40 -14.65
CA ASP A 392 13.37 -15.75 -13.36
C ASP A 392 12.47 -15.20 -12.26
N VAL A 393 12.28 -15.99 -11.21
CA VAL A 393 11.42 -15.68 -10.06
C VAL A 393 12.20 -15.94 -8.78
N GLU A 394 12.10 -15.03 -7.82
CA GLU A 394 12.67 -15.15 -6.46
C GLU A 394 11.56 -14.95 -5.43
N ASP A 395 11.56 -15.75 -4.38
CA ASP A 395 10.68 -15.55 -3.23
C ASP A 395 11.29 -14.57 -2.19
N PRO A 396 10.50 -14.03 -1.25
CA PRO A 396 10.98 -13.15 -0.18
C PRO A 396 12.04 -13.74 0.78
N PHE A 397 12.34 -15.04 0.72
CA PHE A 397 13.41 -15.70 1.47
C PHE A 397 14.64 -16.03 0.61
N GLY A 398 14.62 -15.73 -0.69
CA GLY A 398 15.73 -15.87 -1.62
C GLY A 398 15.86 -17.24 -2.30
N ALA A 399 14.81 -18.07 -2.36
CA ALA A 399 14.84 -19.23 -3.25
C ALA A 399 14.37 -18.83 -4.66
N HIS A 400 14.99 -19.44 -5.68
CA HIS A 400 14.83 -19.03 -7.08
C HIS A 400 14.28 -20.13 -7.98
N GLY A 401 13.36 -19.76 -8.86
CA GLY A 401 12.85 -20.57 -9.97
C GLY A 401 13.08 -19.91 -11.32
N SER A 402 13.23 -20.71 -12.38
CA SER A 402 13.47 -20.21 -13.74
C SER A 402 12.72 -21.01 -14.80
N ALA A 403 12.20 -20.33 -15.82
CA ALA A 403 11.69 -20.93 -17.05
C ALA A 403 12.31 -20.25 -18.27
N SER A 404 12.58 -21.03 -19.32
CA SER A 404 13.06 -20.53 -20.61
C SER A 404 12.24 -21.11 -21.75
N GLN A 405 11.94 -20.29 -22.75
CA GLN A 405 11.14 -20.69 -23.91
C GLN A 405 11.72 -20.12 -25.21
N THR A 406 12.10 -21.01 -26.13
CA THR A 406 12.55 -20.66 -27.47
C THR A 406 11.37 -20.41 -28.41
N PHE A 407 11.46 -19.35 -29.21
CA PHE A 407 10.53 -18.93 -30.25
C PHE A 407 11.30 -18.27 -31.42
N ALA A 408 10.60 -18.00 -32.52
CA ALA A 408 11.18 -17.39 -33.72
C ALA A 408 10.58 -16.00 -34.00
N LEU A 409 11.41 -15.09 -34.54
CA LEU A 409 10.99 -13.83 -35.15
C LEU A 409 11.12 -13.92 -36.67
N THR A 410 10.07 -13.51 -37.38
CA THR A 410 10.07 -13.37 -38.84
C THR A 410 9.74 -11.95 -39.25
N ARG A 411 10.56 -11.34 -40.12
CA ARG A 411 10.17 -10.09 -40.81
C ARG A 411 8.84 -10.28 -41.53
N GLN A 412 7.96 -9.27 -41.47
CA GLN A 412 6.79 -9.21 -42.33
C GLN A 412 7.22 -9.40 -43.79
N SER A 413 6.64 -10.41 -44.45
CA SER A 413 6.91 -10.64 -45.85
C SER A 413 6.37 -9.46 -46.67
N PRO A 414 7.18 -8.78 -47.50
CA PRO A 414 6.70 -7.69 -48.34
C PRO A 414 5.62 -8.16 -49.33
N ILE A 415 5.42 -9.46 -49.53
CA ILE A 415 4.36 -10.03 -50.36
C ILE A 415 2.97 -9.51 -49.98
N ALA A 416 2.65 -9.33 -48.69
CA ALA A 416 1.34 -8.81 -48.27
C ALA A 416 1.15 -7.34 -48.69
N LEU A 417 2.20 -6.53 -48.53
CA LEU A 417 2.23 -5.11 -48.88
C LEU A 417 2.24 -4.92 -50.42
N ILE A 418 3.01 -5.74 -51.14
CA ILE A 418 3.03 -5.83 -52.60
C ILE A 418 1.67 -6.27 -53.15
N ALA A 419 1.00 -7.24 -52.53
CA ALA A 419 -0.33 -7.68 -52.92
C ALA A 419 -1.39 -6.59 -52.72
N ALA A 420 -1.36 -5.88 -51.58
CA ALA A 420 -2.25 -4.75 -51.33
C ALA A 420 -2.05 -3.61 -52.37
N VAL A 421 -0.79 -3.29 -52.68
CA VAL A 421 -0.45 -2.31 -53.74
C VAL A 421 -0.90 -2.78 -55.12
N LEU A 422 -0.69 -4.06 -55.47
CA LEU A 422 -1.16 -4.65 -56.73
C LEU A 422 -2.69 -4.59 -56.86
N ILE A 423 -3.43 -4.92 -55.80
CA ILE A 423 -4.90 -4.82 -55.78
C ILE A 423 -5.34 -3.37 -56.00
N ALA A 424 -4.73 -2.42 -55.30
CA ALA A 424 -5.02 -1.00 -55.48
C ALA A 424 -4.73 -0.50 -56.90
N VAL A 425 -3.61 -0.92 -57.51
CA VAL A 425 -3.25 -0.61 -58.90
C VAL A 425 -4.25 -1.22 -59.88
N VAL A 426 -4.67 -2.48 -59.70
CA VAL A 426 -5.67 -3.13 -60.56
C VAL A 426 -7.02 -2.41 -60.49
N LEU A 427 -7.47 -2.03 -59.29
CA LEU A 427 -8.71 -1.25 -59.09
C LEU A 427 -8.62 0.13 -59.75
N LEU A 428 -7.48 0.82 -59.64
CA LEU A 428 -7.24 2.11 -60.30
C LEU A 428 -7.30 1.97 -61.83
N VAL A 429 -6.68 0.93 -62.39
CA VAL A 429 -6.70 0.65 -63.83
C VAL A 429 -8.12 0.34 -64.30
N PHE A 430 -8.90 -0.45 -63.53
CA PHE A 430 -10.31 -0.71 -63.83
C PHE A 430 -11.17 0.57 -63.83
N LEU A 431 -10.97 1.47 -62.85
CA LEU A 431 -11.63 2.77 -62.79
C LEU A 431 -11.28 3.65 -64.01
N ILE A 432 -10.00 3.75 -64.36
CA ILE A 432 -9.55 4.52 -65.52
C ILE A 432 -10.10 3.94 -66.83
N PHE A 433 -10.13 2.61 -66.96
CA PHE A 433 -10.67 1.94 -68.15
C PHE A 433 -12.19 2.10 -68.27
N GLY A 434 -12.92 2.00 -67.15
CA GLY A 434 -14.36 2.29 -67.08
C GLY A 434 -14.68 3.73 -67.49
N LEU A 435 -13.99 4.71 -66.92
CA LEU A 435 -14.14 6.13 -67.27
C LEU A 435 -13.81 6.41 -68.75
N ARG A 436 -12.78 5.77 -69.30
CA ARG A 436 -12.44 5.89 -70.73
C ARG A 436 -13.48 5.22 -71.65
N ARG A 437 -14.15 4.17 -71.20
CA ARG A 437 -15.19 3.47 -71.98
C ARG A 437 -16.52 4.21 -71.93
N ALA A 438 -16.88 4.81 -70.79
CA ALA A 438 -18.05 5.68 -70.67
C ALA A 438 -17.99 6.86 -71.66
N ARG A 439 -16.84 7.55 -71.74
CA ARG A 439 -16.60 8.67 -72.69
C ARG A 439 -16.62 8.29 -74.19
N LYS A 440 -16.78 7.02 -74.55
CA LYS A 440 -16.89 6.56 -75.95
C LYS A 440 -18.32 6.28 -76.41
N HIS A 441 -19.32 6.40 -75.53
CA HIS A 441 -20.71 6.05 -75.82
C HIS A 441 -21.65 7.25 -76.04
N GLU A 442 -21.15 8.50 -76.07
CA GLU A 442 -21.96 9.71 -76.25
C GLU A 442 -22.20 10.13 -77.72
N GLU A 443 -21.65 9.42 -78.72
CA GLU A 443 -21.84 9.75 -80.15
C GLU A 443 -22.75 8.75 -80.91
N GLN A 444 -24.08 8.77 -80.68
CA GLN A 444 -25.03 8.30 -81.71
C GLN A 444 -26.48 8.87 -81.55
N PRO A 445 -27.11 9.43 -82.61
CA PRO A 445 -28.46 10.01 -82.56
C PRO A 445 -29.63 9.05 -82.96
N PRO A 446 -30.91 9.40 -82.69
CA PRO A 446 -32.05 8.45 -82.67
C PRO A 446 -33.11 8.60 -83.80
N SER A 447 -33.95 7.57 -84.03
CA SER A 447 -35.24 7.56 -84.79
C SER A 447 -35.90 6.15 -84.75
N PRO A 448 -37.12 5.88 -85.29
CA PRO A 448 -38.45 6.36 -84.88
C PRO A 448 -39.51 5.19 -84.74
N PRO A 449 -40.81 5.43 -84.45
CA PRO A 449 -41.77 4.37 -84.01
C PRO A 449 -42.85 3.92 -85.04
N PRO A 450 -43.57 2.80 -84.79
CA PRO A 450 -44.87 2.48 -85.42
C PRO A 450 -46.04 2.20 -84.45
N VAL A 451 -47.27 2.11 -84.99
CA VAL A 451 -48.58 2.11 -84.28
C VAL A 451 -49.49 0.92 -84.77
N PRO A 452 -50.82 0.79 -84.52
CA PRO A 452 -51.44 -0.22 -83.63
C PRO A 452 -52.41 -1.26 -84.28
N SER A 453 -52.96 -2.20 -83.48
CA SER A 453 -54.23 -2.94 -83.77
C SER A 453 -54.95 -3.43 -82.48
N VAL A 454 -56.21 -3.90 -82.58
CA VAL A 454 -57.26 -3.87 -81.50
C VAL A 454 -57.95 -5.26 -81.26
N PRO A 455 -59.07 -5.45 -80.49
CA PRO A 455 -59.13 -6.23 -79.22
C PRO A 455 -59.96 -7.56 -79.27
N PRO A 456 -60.16 -8.28 -78.14
CA PRO A 456 -61.37 -8.09 -77.31
C PRO A 456 -61.17 -8.21 -75.76
N THR A 457 -62.25 -8.01 -74.99
CA THR A 457 -62.34 -7.84 -73.52
C THR A 457 -63.58 -8.58 -72.96
N PRO A 458 -63.87 -8.57 -71.63
CA PRO A 458 -63.04 -8.56 -70.40
C PRO A 458 -63.27 -9.95 -69.70
N PRO A 459 -63.52 -10.15 -68.37
CA PRO A 459 -63.21 -9.46 -67.10
C PRO A 459 -62.18 -10.28 -66.25
N ALA A 460 -61.91 -10.06 -64.95
CA ALA A 460 -62.45 -9.15 -63.94
C ALA A 460 -61.35 -8.56 -63.01
N ALA A 461 -61.72 -7.46 -62.33
CA ALA A 461 -61.16 -6.79 -61.14
C ALA A 461 -59.89 -7.35 -60.43
N ARG A 462 -58.98 -6.53 -59.87
CA ARG A 462 -59.09 -5.11 -59.46
C ARG A 462 -57.71 -4.41 -59.47
N ALA A 463 -57.69 -3.09 -59.57
CA ALA A 463 -56.49 -2.30 -59.88
C ALA A 463 -55.60 -1.94 -58.68
N ALA A 464 -54.32 -1.68 -58.98
CA ALA A 464 -53.39 -0.92 -58.15
C ALA A 464 -53.62 0.61 -58.30
N ILE A 465 -52.98 1.40 -57.43
CA ILE A 465 -52.66 2.81 -57.71
C ILE A 465 -51.18 3.02 -57.39
N ALA A 466 -50.47 3.69 -58.30
CA ALA A 466 -49.06 4.05 -58.20
C ALA A 466 -48.92 5.59 -58.06
N PRO A 467 -47.73 6.20 -58.24
CA PRO A 467 -47.14 7.12 -57.27
C PRO A 467 -47.42 8.60 -57.59
N PRO A 468 -46.66 9.53 -56.98
CA PRO A 468 -46.01 10.50 -57.86
C PRO A 468 -44.51 10.72 -57.60
N LEU A 469 -43.92 11.38 -58.60
CA LEU A 469 -42.53 11.79 -58.75
C LEU A 469 -41.99 12.70 -57.63
N GLY A 470 -40.67 12.67 -57.47
CA GLY A 470 -39.84 13.89 -57.49
C GLY A 470 -39.26 14.36 -56.16
N GLY A 471 -37.95 14.58 -56.12
CA GLY A 471 -37.27 15.31 -55.04
C GLY A 471 -35.80 14.91 -54.85
N PRO A 472 -34.87 15.85 -54.65
CA PRO A 472 -33.46 15.56 -54.37
C PRO A 472 -33.19 15.33 -52.88
N VAL A 473 -32.07 14.64 -52.61
CA VAL A 473 -31.21 14.64 -51.40
C VAL A 473 -31.80 15.19 -50.09
N SER A 474 -31.89 14.35 -49.07
CA SER A 474 -31.72 14.78 -47.67
C SER A 474 -30.97 13.74 -46.85
N MET A 475 -29.91 14.18 -46.15
CA MET A 475 -29.28 13.42 -45.06
C MET A 475 -30.02 13.75 -43.76
N THR A 476 -30.61 12.80 -43.04
CA THR A 476 -30.64 12.83 -41.54
C THR A 476 -31.17 11.59 -40.80
N ASP A 477 -31.86 10.63 -41.43
CA ASP A 477 -32.48 9.52 -40.68
C ASP A 477 -31.52 8.35 -40.36
N LYS A 478 -30.66 8.56 -39.34
CA LYS A 478 -29.85 7.51 -38.73
C LYS A 478 -30.29 7.21 -37.30
N LYS A 479 -30.33 5.91 -36.96
CA LYS A 479 -30.50 5.45 -35.58
C LYS A 479 -29.18 4.93 -35.00
N VAL A 480 -28.98 5.14 -33.71
CA VAL A 480 -27.76 4.69 -33.01
C VAL A 480 -28.00 3.30 -32.44
N CYS A 481 -27.08 2.36 -32.69
CA CYS A 481 -27.15 1.04 -32.07
C CYS A 481 -26.89 1.14 -30.55
N PRO A 482 -27.81 0.70 -29.67
CA PRO A 482 -27.63 0.80 -28.22
C PRO A 482 -26.53 -0.13 -27.68
N ARG A 483 -26.01 -1.07 -28.49
CA ARG A 483 -24.96 -2.02 -28.08
C ARG A 483 -23.54 -1.57 -28.41
N CYS A 484 -23.35 -0.84 -29.51
CA CYS A 484 -22.02 -0.46 -30.00
C CYS A 484 -21.93 1.00 -30.49
N HIS A 485 -22.98 1.79 -30.31
CA HIS A 485 -23.07 3.23 -30.61
C HIS A 485 -22.82 3.60 -32.10
N THR A 486 -22.74 2.61 -32.99
CA THR A 486 -22.64 2.82 -34.44
C THR A 486 -23.95 3.42 -34.98
N ALA A 487 -23.83 4.52 -35.73
CA ALA A 487 -24.94 5.16 -36.43
C ALA A 487 -25.26 4.41 -37.74
N VAL A 488 -26.38 3.68 -37.72
CA VAL A 488 -26.90 2.86 -38.83
C VAL A 488 -28.14 3.50 -39.43
N ASP A 489 -28.56 3.05 -40.61
CA ASP A 489 -29.72 3.60 -41.29
C ASP A 489 -30.99 3.29 -40.50
N ILE A 490 -31.99 4.17 -40.49
CA ILE A 490 -33.25 3.91 -39.78
C ILE A 490 -33.99 2.69 -40.37
N ALA A 491 -33.76 2.36 -41.64
CA ALA A 491 -34.29 1.17 -42.31
C ALA A 491 -33.59 -0.16 -41.89
N ASP A 492 -32.40 -0.12 -41.30
CA ASP A 492 -31.64 -1.34 -40.97
C ASP A 492 -32.29 -2.14 -39.83
N VAL A 493 -32.80 -3.34 -40.10
CA VAL A 493 -33.36 -4.23 -39.07
C VAL A 493 -32.31 -4.79 -38.09
N SER A 494 -31.02 -4.69 -38.43
CA SER A 494 -29.91 -5.08 -37.56
C SER A 494 -28.66 -4.23 -37.80
N CYS A 495 -27.90 -3.94 -36.74
CA CYS A 495 -26.64 -3.23 -36.85
C CYS A 495 -25.58 -4.08 -37.55
N PHE A 496 -25.05 -3.62 -38.68
CA PHE A 496 -24.04 -4.34 -39.47
C PHE A 496 -22.75 -4.64 -38.68
N PHE A 497 -22.41 -3.84 -37.66
CA PHE A 497 -21.16 -3.95 -36.93
C PHE A 497 -21.19 -5.00 -35.80
N CYS A 498 -22.33 -5.19 -35.13
CA CYS A 498 -22.44 -6.08 -33.96
C CYS A 498 -23.61 -7.07 -34.00
N GLY A 499 -24.37 -7.13 -35.10
CA GLY A 499 -25.51 -8.02 -35.28
C GLY A 499 -26.74 -7.74 -34.41
N TYR A 500 -26.74 -6.65 -33.63
CA TYR A 500 -27.87 -6.28 -32.76
C TYR A 500 -29.12 -5.99 -33.60
N ARG A 501 -30.22 -6.72 -33.36
CA ARG A 501 -31.51 -6.51 -34.03
C ARG A 501 -32.31 -5.40 -33.36
N PHE A 502 -32.86 -4.50 -34.17
CA PHE A 502 -33.78 -3.47 -33.70
C PHE A 502 -35.20 -4.05 -33.69
N SER A 503 -35.77 -4.23 -32.50
CA SER A 503 -37.17 -4.60 -32.34
C SER A 503 -38.07 -3.47 -32.85
N GLU A 504 -39.02 -3.78 -33.73
CA GLU A 504 -40.05 -2.83 -34.17
C GLU A 504 -40.81 -2.31 -32.95
N GLN A 505 -40.79 -0.99 -32.74
CA GLN A 505 -41.70 -0.33 -31.82
C GLN A 505 -43.08 -0.23 -32.47
N LYS A 506 -44.10 -0.46 -31.66
CA LYS A 506 -45.52 -0.52 -32.05
C LYS A 506 -46.22 0.80 -31.80
#